data_AF-A0A952MRT5-F1
#
_entry.id   AF-A0A952MRT5-F1
#
_cell.length_a   1.000
_cell.length_b   1.000
_cell.length_c   1.000
_cell.angle_alpha   90.00
_cell.angle_beta   90.00
_cell.angle_gamma   90.00
#
_symmetry.space_group_name_H-M   'P 1'
#
loop_
_entity.id
_entity.type
_entity.pdbx_description
1 polymer ?
#
loop_
_entity_poly.entity_id
_entity_poly.type
_entity_poly.pdbx_seq_one_letter_code
_entity_poly.pdbx_strand_id
1 'polypeptide(L)' 'MAKRKEKVVLNRIREVLEARGKSQTWLAEQLDLDFQTITRYANNNRQPTLARLFEIARILKVNPRELLNS' A
#
# COMPACT_ATOMS: atom_id res chain seq x y z
N MET A 1 9.17 29.74 -7.61
CA MET A 1 9.61 28.41 -7.15
C MET A 1 8.40 27.65 -6.64
N ALA A 2 7.97 26.58 -7.32
CA ALA A 2 6.80 25.82 -6.89
C ALA A 2 7.08 25.17 -5.53
N LYS A 3 6.28 25.49 -4.51
CA LYS A 3 6.31 24.79 -3.23
C LYS A 3 6.08 23.30 -3.51
N ARG A 4 7.06 22.44 -3.23
CA ARG A 4 6.85 20.98 -3.23
C ARG A 4 5.75 20.70 -2.20
N LYS A 5 4.57 20.25 -2.65
CA LYS A 5 3.55 19.75 -1.73
C LYS A 5 4.19 18.62 -0.93
N GLU A 6 4.15 18.76 0.38
CA GLU A 6 4.59 17.73 1.30
C GLU A 6 3.78 16.47 1.02
N LYS A 7 4.48 15.37 0.76
CA LYS A 7 3.85 14.13 0.33
C LYS A 7 3.24 13.46 1.55
N VAL A 8 1.92 13.59 1.70
CA VAL A 8 1.20 12.97 2.81
C VAL A 8 1.30 11.45 2.67
N VAL A 9 2.04 10.82 3.59
CA VAL A 9 2.21 9.37 3.68
C VAL A 9 1.09 8.85 4.57
N LEU A 10 -0.01 8.41 3.98
CA LEU A 10 -1.18 7.91 4.73
C LEU A 10 -1.13 6.39 4.94
N ASN A 11 -0.51 5.65 4.03
CA ASN A 11 -0.44 4.20 4.11
C ASN A 11 1.01 3.73 4.29
N ARG A 12 1.16 2.57 4.93
CA ARG A 12 2.43 1.87 5.17
C ARG A 12 2.46 0.46 4.59
N ILE A 13 1.82 0.28 3.44
CA ILE A 13 1.72 -1.02 2.75
C ILE A 13 3.09 -1.64 2.52
N ARG A 14 4.10 -0.83 2.15
CA ARG A 14 5.46 -1.30 1.91
C ARG A 14 6.06 -1.95 3.16
N GLU A 15 5.99 -1.28 4.29
CA GLU A 15 6.57 -1.75 5.55
C GLU A 15 5.88 -3.02 6.02
N VAL A 16 4.55 -3.11 5.86
CA VAL A 16 3.79 -4.31 6.22
C VAL A 16 4.11 -5.47 5.28
N LEU A 17 4.32 -5.23 3.99
CA LEU A 17 4.79 -6.25 3.05
C LEU A 17 6.16 -6.79 3.45
N GLU A 18 7.11 -5.90 3.77
CA GLU A 18 8.46 -6.25 4.23
C GLU A 18 8.40 -7.05 5.54
N ALA A 19 7.61 -6.61 6.52
CA ALA A 19 7.41 -7.30 7.81
C ALA A 19 6.78 -8.70 7.65
N ARG A 20 5.97 -8.90 6.61
CA ARG A 20 5.33 -10.19 6.29
C ARG A 20 6.17 -11.05 5.33
N GLY A 21 7.35 -10.57 4.90
CA GLY A 21 8.20 -11.27 3.92
C GLY A 21 7.53 -11.45 2.56
N LYS A 22 6.68 -10.50 2.14
CA LYS A 22 5.95 -10.53 0.87
C LYS A 22 6.48 -9.47 -0.08
N SER A 23 6.55 -9.81 -1.36
CA SER A 23 6.95 -8.86 -2.41
C SER A 23 5.74 -8.06 -2.92
N GLN A 24 6.02 -6.92 -3.56
CA GLN A 24 5.00 -6.15 -4.28
C GLN A 24 4.44 -6.93 -5.48
N THR A 25 5.25 -7.78 -6.13
CA THR A 25 4.79 -8.68 -7.20
C THR A 25 3.78 -9.68 -6.68
N TRP A 26 4.03 -10.26 -5.51
CA TRP A 26 3.09 -11.18 -4.87
C TRP A 26 1.75 -10.49 -4.57
N LEU A 27 1.77 -9.28 -4.02
CA LEU A 27 0.52 -8.55 -3.74
C LEU A 27 -0.23 -8.19 -5.04
N ALA A 28 0.49 -7.88 -6.12
CA ALA A 28 -0.09 -7.61 -7.43
C ALA A 28 -0.83 -8.83 -7.98
N GLU A 29 -0.21 -10.01 -7.89
CA GLU A 29 -0.83 -11.29 -8.27
C GLU A 29 -2.07 -11.61 -7.42
N GLN A 30 -2.03 -11.36 -6.10
CA GLN A 30 -3.18 -11.63 -5.22
C GLN A 30 -4.38 -10.71 -5.48
N LEU A 31 -4.14 -9.50 -6.00
CA LEU A 31 -5.17 -8.50 -6.26
C LEU A 31 -5.63 -8.47 -7.72
N ASP A 32 -5.00 -9.26 -8.59
CA ASP A 32 -5.17 -9.18 -10.05
C ASP A 32 -4.98 -7.73 -10.56
N LEU A 33 -3.92 -7.07 -10.06
CA LEU A 33 -3.58 -5.69 -10.41
C LEU A 33 -2.20 -5.63 -11.05
N ASP A 34 -2.00 -4.63 -11.90
CA ASP A 34 -0.69 -4.34 -12.44
C ASP A 34 0.32 -3.96 -11.35
N PHE A 35 1.55 -4.45 -11.51
CA PHE A 35 2.65 -4.21 -10.57
C PHE A 35 2.91 -2.70 -10.35
N GLN A 36 2.74 -1.85 -11.36
CA GLN A 36 2.93 -0.41 -11.20
C GLN A 36 1.85 0.19 -10.29
N THR A 37 0.64 -0.37 -10.26
CA THR A 37 -0.42 0.09 -9.35
C THR A 37 -0.04 -0.16 -7.91
N ILE A 38 0.44 -1.37 -7.60
CA ILE A 38 0.93 -1.72 -6.25
C ILE A 38 2.16 -0.89 -5.89
N THR A 39 3.09 -0.70 -6.82
CA THR A 39 4.27 0.16 -6.63
C THR A 39 3.85 1.60 -6.29
N ARG A 40 2.81 2.13 -6.95
CA ARG A 40 2.29 3.47 -6.65
C ARG A 40 1.66 3.53 -5.26
N TYR A 41 0.97 2.48 -4.80
CA TYR A 41 0.44 2.40 -3.44
C TYR A 41 1.55 2.33 -2.40
N ALA A 42 2.49 1.40 -2.55
CA ALA A 42 3.60 1.18 -1.63
C ALA A 42 4.51 2.42 -1.51
N ASN A 43 4.75 3.13 -2.61
CA ASN A 43 5.53 4.37 -2.60
C ASN A 43 4.68 5.60 -2.24
N ASN A 44 3.41 5.47 -1.85
CA ASN A 44 2.50 6.59 -1.55
C ASN A 44 2.36 7.61 -2.71
N ASN A 45 2.62 7.19 -3.95
CA ASN A 45 2.40 8.02 -5.15
C ASN A 45 0.91 8.11 -5.50
N ARG A 46 0.15 7.07 -5.14
CA ARG A 46 -1.30 7.01 -5.21
C ARG A 46 -1.80 6.39 -3.92
N GLN A 47 -2.90 6.89 -3.38
CA GLN A 47 -3.54 6.25 -2.22
C GLN A 47 -4.51 5.17 -2.70
N PRO A 48 -4.52 3.99 -2.09
CA PRO A 48 -5.59 3.02 -2.30
C PRO A 48 -6.91 3.59 -1.78
N THR A 49 -8.02 3.20 -2.38
CA THR A 49 -9.33 3.49 -1.80
C THR A 49 -9.50 2.68 -0.51
N LEU A 50 -10.42 3.09 0.36
CA LEU A 50 -10.71 2.36 1.59
C LEU A 50 -11.03 0.88 1.31
N ALA A 51 -11.83 0.59 0.27
CA ALA A 51 -12.14 -0.77 -0.16
C ALA A 51 -10.89 -1.59 -0.53
N ARG A 52 -9.95 -1.00 -1.28
CA ARG A 52 -8.68 -1.69 -1.61
C ARG A 52 -7.80 -1.88 -0.38
N LEU A 53 -7.78 -0.92 0.54
CA LEU A 53 -7.02 -1.05 1.78
C LEU A 53 -7.52 -2.25 2.61
N PHE A 54 -8.83 -2.42 2.75
CA PHE A 54 -9.41 -3.58 3.45
C PHE A 54 -9.11 -4.91 2.76
N GLU A 55 -9.10 -4.94 1.43
CA GLU A 55 -8.75 -6.12 0.67
C GLU A 55 -7.26 -6.51 0.85
N ILE A 56 -6.36 -5.52 0.76
CA ILE A 56 -4.93 -5.70 1.06
C ILE A 56 -4.76 -6.24 2.49
N ALA A 57 -5.48 -5.68 3.46
CA ALA A 57 -5.42 -6.13 4.85
C ALA A 57 -5.87 -7.60 5.00
N ARG A 58 -6.94 -7.99 4.29
CA ARG A 58 -7.44 -9.36 4.27
C ARG A 58 -6.42 -10.33 3.67
N ILE A 59 -5.80 -9.97 2.55
CA ILE A 59 -4.79 -10.79 1.87
C ILE A 59 -3.54 -10.96 2.75
N LEU A 60 -3.10 -9.86 3.39
CA LEU A 60 -1.93 -9.86 4.27
C LEU A 60 -2.22 -10.41 5.68
N LYS A 61 -3.48 -10.72 5.99
CA LYS A 61 -3.94 -11.20 7.31
C LYS A 61 -3.49 -10.26 8.45
N VAL A 62 -3.67 -8.95 8.23
CA VAL A 62 -3.36 -7.87 9.18
C VAL A 62 -4.62 -7.09 9.51
N ASN A 63 -4.61 -6.34 10.61
CA ASN A 63 -5.63 -5.35 10.85
C ASN A 63 -5.48 -4.18 9.84
N PRO A 64 -6.54 -3.68 9.20
CA PRO A 64 -6.47 -2.52 8.31
C PRO A 64 -5.80 -1.29 8.92
N ARG A 65 -5.86 -1.12 10.26
CA ARG A 65 -5.15 -0.06 10.98
C ARG A 65 -3.63 -0.19 10.89
N GLU A 66 -3.11 -1.41 10.79
CA GLU A 66 -1.67 -1.65 10.61
C GLU A 66 -1.17 -1.15 9.25
N LEU A 67 -2.06 -0.99 8.26
CA LEU A 67 -1.71 -0.44 6.94
C LEU A 67 -1.72 1.10 6.90
N LEU A 68 -2.11 1.77 7.97
CA LEU A 68 -2.20 3.24 8.05
C LEU A 68 -1.09 3.79 8.94
N ASN A 69 -0.62 4.99 8.59
CA ASN A 69 0.19 5.80 9.50
C ASN A 69 -0.77 6.46 10.49
N SER A 70 -0.55 6.23 11.79
CA SER A 70 -1.29 6.91 12.88
C SER A 70 -0.75 8.30 13.13
#